data_AF-A0A956ILX6-F1
#
_entry.id   AF-A0A956ILX6-F1
#
_cell.length_a   1.000
_cell.length_b   1.000
_cell.length_c   1.000
_cell.angle_alpha   90.00
_cell.angle_beta   90.00
_cell.angle_gamma   90.00
#
_symmetry.space_group_name_H-M   'P 1'
#
loop_
_entity.id
_entity.type
_entity.pdbx_description
1 polymer ?
#
loop_
_entity_poly.entity_id
_entity_poly.type
_entity_poly.pdbx_seq_one_letter_code
_entity_poly.pdbx_strand_id
1 'polypeptide(L)'
;MRSRSWMLALVALGCSPQLRQAETPAVVAPTAAPARAPVPDSSPRVVAAASAPAPVEPPTPTASYPEGVVDDQPEPESEPGFSLELGELSDAELEHLLADNPEALGGLSIGGPSAGVLVGGERMPEGDEWKLVDPGRAYGTRETCEFLAHAIHKVTQQLPGGHPLYIGHISARTGGHLNPHKSHQAGRDVDISFFYQGEEAARWYKRGTKDNLDLPRTWAFVRALISDTDVEMILIDHSIQKLLYDYAQSIGEDREWLDDVFHGKAGAHRALILHAPGHATHIHIRFFNPIAQEAARRLYPKLIASGKINPPTRYTSYVAKKGDTLIKLAKRFNTTVKAIQQANGLRGSLIRAKVAYKIPQPSGVSLPPRPRIPARRVPPPIDRRDASGDEVKRRASSASQEPIQRSL
;
A
#
# COMPACT_ATOMS: atom_id res chain seq x y z
N MET A 1 54.90 -47.69 -4.45
CA MET A 1 53.54 -47.20 -4.13
C MET A 1 53.01 -46.40 -5.33
N ARG A 2 51.68 -46.23 -5.47
CA ARG A 2 51.02 -45.76 -6.70
C ARG A 2 51.00 -44.22 -6.86
N SER A 3 50.63 -43.78 -8.08
CA SER A 3 50.01 -42.49 -8.48
C SER A 3 50.94 -41.50 -9.18
N ARG A 4 50.63 -40.83 -10.30
CA ARG A 4 49.72 -40.95 -11.46
C ARG A 4 50.12 -39.76 -12.37
N SER A 5 49.98 -39.88 -13.69
CA SER A 5 50.33 -38.82 -14.67
C SER A 5 49.14 -38.53 -15.58
N TRP A 6 48.87 -37.26 -15.90
CA TRP A 6 48.00 -36.80 -16.98
C TRP A 6 48.55 -35.51 -17.61
N MET A 7 48.44 -35.39 -18.95
CA MET A 7 49.07 -34.38 -19.80
C MET A 7 48.19 -33.13 -20.04
N LEU A 8 48.84 -31.99 -20.34
CA LEU A 8 48.24 -30.88 -21.08
C LEU A 8 48.31 -31.12 -22.60
N ALA A 9 47.33 -30.58 -23.35
CA ALA A 9 47.48 -30.24 -24.76
C ALA A 9 46.63 -29.01 -25.10
N LEU A 10 47.22 -28.04 -25.79
CA LEU A 10 46.61 -26.76 -26.17
C LEU A 10 47.25 -26.33 -27.50
N VAL A 11 46.49 -26.33 -28.61
CA VAL A 11 46.97 -25.88 -29.92
C VAL A 11 45.84 -25.15 -30.66
N ALA A 12 46.15 -23.99 -31.21
CA ALA A 12 45.36 -23.26 -32.20
C ALA A 12 46.22 -23.00 -33.45
N LEU A 13 45.60 -22.79 -34.62
CA LEU A 13 46.18 -22.12 -35.81
C LEU A 13 45.09 -21.96 -36.89
N GLY A 14 45.28 -21.06 -37.86
CA GLY A 14 44.28 -20.74 -38.91
C GLY A 14 44.88 -20.34 -40.26
N CYS A 15 44.05 -19.70 -41.11
CA CYS A 15 44.31 -19.09 -42.45
C CYS A 15 44.42 -19.99 -43.71
N SER A 16 43.38 -19.93 -44.57
CA SER A 16 43.33 -19.37 -45.97
C SER A 16 44.45 -19.63 -47.02
N PRO A 17 44.24 -19.41 -48.35
CA PRO A 17 43.05 -19.58 -49.23
C PRO A 17 43.31 -20.05 -50.73
N GLN A 18 42.24 -20.14 -51.55
CA GLN A 18 42.12 -19.86 -53.03
C GLN A 18 42.70 -20.80 -54.15
N LEU A 19 41.84 -21.22 -55.12
CA LEU A 19 41.78 -20.69 -56.52
C LEU A 19 40.74 -21.35 -57.49
N ARG A 20 40.05 -20.47 -58.25
CA ARG A 20 39.32 -20.50 -59.57
C ARG A 20 39.09 -21.78 -60.43
N GLN A 21 37.93 -21.81 -61.12
CA GLN A 21 37.82 -21.76 -62.62
C GLN A 21 36.36 -21.43 -63.10
N ALA A 22 36.13 -21.32 -64.42
CA ALA A 22 34.92 -20.80 -65.09
C ALA A 22 34.62 -21.58 -66.42
N GLU A 23 33.68 -21.29 -67.34
CA GLU A 23 32.83 -20.10 -67.61
C GLU A 23 31.53 -20.45 -68.42
N THR A 24 30.85 -19.46 -69.03
CA THR A 24 29.57 -19.51 -69.82
C THR A 24 29.84 -19.43 -71.36
N PRO A 25 28.87 -19.43 -72.36
CA PRO A 25 27.45 -18.99 -72.31
C PRO A 25 26.40 -19.61 -73.31
N ALA A 26 25.23 -18.90 -73.40
CA ALA A 26 24.22 -18.82 -74.49
C ALA A 26 22.93 -19.72 -74.35
N VAL A 27 21.71 -19.40 -74.86
CA VAL A 27 21.18 -18.19 -75.57
C VAL A 27 19.62 -18.10 -75.61
N VAL A 28 19.05 -16.88 -75.75
CA VAL A 28 17.67 -16.47 -76.25
C VAL A 28 16.37 -16.86 -75.50
N ALA A 29 15.43 -15.91 -75.43
CA ALA A 29 14.01 -16.06 -75.03
C ALA A 29 13.06 -15.69 -76.19
N PRO A 30 11.80 -16.20 -76.22
CA PRO A 30 10.67 -15.26 -76.33
C PRO A 30 9.31 -15.69 -75.69
N THR A 31 8.47 -14.66 -75.43
CA THR A 31 6.97 -14.64 -75.42
C THR A 31 6.11 -15.39 -74.37
N ALA A 32 5.05 -14.70 -73.90
CA ALA A 32 3.91 -15.22 -73.11
C ALA A 32 2.86 -15.92 -74.01
N ALA A 33 1.78 -16.60 -73.58
CA ALA A 33 0.93 -16.63 -72.35
C ALA A 33 0.29 -18.07 -72.22
N PRO A 34 -0.74 -18.43 -71.41
CA PRO A 34 -1.66 -17.65 -70.55
C PRO A 34 -1.85 -18.18 -69.09
N ALA A 35 -2.84 -17.63 -68.39
CA ALA A 35 -3.07 -17.79 -66.94
C ALA A 35 -3.52 -19.18 -66.46
N ARG A 36 -3.26 -19.49 -65.19
CA ARG A 36 -3.68 -20.72 -64.48
C ARG A 36 -4.33 -20.39 -63.14
N ALA A 37 -5.38 -21.13 -62.77
CA ALA A 37 -6.23 -20.89 -61.60
C ALA A 37 -5.52 -21.13 -60.25
N PRO A 38 -5.98 -20.52 -59.14
CA PRO A 38 -5.38 -20.69 -57.82
C PRO A 38 -5.62 -22.09 -57.24
N VAL A 39 -4.59 -22.63 -56.60
CA VAL A 39 -4.61 -23.90 -55.84
C VAL A 39 -4.97 -23.58 -54.39
N PRO A 40 -5.82 -24.38 -53.70
CA PRO A 40 -6.19 -24.13 -52.31
C PRO A 40 -5.04 -24.43 -51.34
N ASP A 41 -4.82 -23.52 -50.39
CA ASP A 41 -3.85 -23.66 -49.29
C ASP A 41 -4.38 -24.63 -48.23
N SER A 42 -3.63 -25.71 -47.98
CA SER A 42 -3.89 -26.70 -46.94
C SER A 42 -3.06 -26.42 -45.68
N SER A 43 -3.36 -25.32 -45.01
CA SER A 43 -2.77 -24.95 -43.72
C SER A 43 -3.70 -25.33 -42.54
N PRO A 44 -3.17 -25.88 -41.43
CA PRO A 44 -3.99 -26.41 -40.34
C PRO A 44 -4.72 -25.30 -39.57
N ARG A 45 -5.99 -25.56 -39.21
CA ARG A 45 -6.80 -24.64 -38.40
C ARG A 45 -6.16 -24.40 -37.03
N VAL A 46 -5.64 -23.20 -36.82
CA VAL A 46 -5.40 -22.67 -35.48
C VAL A 46 -6.76 -22.48 -34.80
N VAL A 47 -7.04 -23.29 -33.78
CA VAL A 47 -8.13 -22.99 -32.84
C VAL A 47 -7.79 -21.71 -32.10
N ALA A 48 -8.67 -20.72 -32.20
CA ALA A 48 -8.47 -19.41 -31.59
C ALA A 48 -8.39 -19.56 -30.06
N ALA A 49 -7.22 -19.25 -29.48
CA ALA A 49 -7.12 -19.02 -28.05
C ALA A 49 -8.01 -17.81 -27.71
N ALA A 50 -8.90 -17.98 -26.73
CA ALA A 50 -9.74 -16.89 -26.25
C ALA A 50 -8.85 -15.75 -25.75
N SER A 51 -9.05 -14.53 -26.26
CA SER A 51 -8.31 -13.37 -25.79
C SER A 51 -8.52 -13.18 -24.29
N ALA A 52 -7.42 -13.08 -23.55
CA ALA A 52 -7.47 -12.62 -22.17
C ALA A 52 -8.11 -11.22 -22.13
N PRO A 53 -9.02 -10.94 -21.18
CA PRO A 53 -9.62 -9.62 -21.07
C PRO A 53 -8.54 -8.58 -20.77
N ALA A 54 -8.64 -7.42 -21.43
CA ALA A 54 -7.73 -6.30 -21.20
C ALA A 54 -7.78 -5.85 -19.72
N PRO A 55 -6.67 -5.28 -19.18
CA PRO A 55 -6.67 -4.72 -17.84
C PRO A 55 -7.76 -3.65 -17.71
N VAL A 56 -8.65 -3.81 -16.73
CA VAL A 56 -9.67 -2.81 -16.42
C VAL A 56 -8.99 -1.67 -15.67
N GLU A 57 -8.81 -0.53 -16.33
CA GLU A 57 -8.30 0.67 -15.66
C GLU A 57 -9.28 1.11 -14.55
N PRO A 58 -8.82 1.33 -13.30
CA PRO A 58 -9.70 1.77 -12.22
C PRO A 58 -10.17 3.22 -12.45
N PRO A 59 -11.42 3.56 -12.10
CA PRO A 59 -11.95 4.91 -12.27
C PRO A 59 -11.22 5.94 -11.41
N THR A 60 -11.18 7.19 -11.87
CA THR A 60 -10.38 8.25 -11.24
C THR A 60 -10.95 8.71 -9.88
N PRO A 61 -10.18 8.69 -8.77
CA PRO A 61 -10.69 9.07 -7.45
C PRO A 61 -11.05 10.57 -7.31
N THR A 62 -12.35 10.86 -7.25
CA THR A 62 -12.93 12.20 -7.12
C THR A 62 -13.20 12.62 -5.66
N ALA A 63 -12.33 12.23 -4.72
CA ALA A 63 -12.37 12.71 -3.34
C ALA A 63 -11.08 13.47 -2.96
N SER A 64 -11.23 14.62 -2.30
CA SER A 64 -10.14 15.41 -1.71
C SER A 64 -10.27 15.39 -0.19
N TYR A 65 -9.43 14.61 0.49
CA TYR A 65 -9.28 14.73 1.93
C TYR A 65 -8.48 15.99 2.26
N PRO A 66 -8.83 16.72 3.33
CA PRO A 66 -8.00 17.78 3.87
C PRO A 66 -6.77 17.18 4.57
N GLU A 67 -5.82 16.66 3.79
CA GLU A 67 -4.48 16.35 4.30
C GLU A 67 -3.79 17.66 4.70
N GLY A 68 -3.42 17.78 5.98
CA GLY A 68 -2.66 18.92 6.49
C GLY A 68 -3.42 19.87 7.41
N VAL A 69 -4.42 19.40 8.15
CA VAL A 69 -4.50 19.84 9.55
C VAL A 69 -3.39 19.10 10.27
N VAL A 70 -2.26 19.78 10.47
CA VAL A 70 -1.35 19.41 11.55
C VAL A 70 -2.13 19.77 12.80
N ASP A 71 -2.68 18.78 13.48
CA ASP A 71 -3.37 19.05 14.72
C ASP A 71 -2.32 19.37 15.78
N ASP A 72 -2.44 20.54 16.39
CA ASP A 72 -1.48 21.06 17.37
C ASP A 72 -1.88 20.64 18.80
N GLN A 73 -2.68 19.56 18.91
CA GLN A 73 -3.05 18.94 20.18
C GLN A 73 -2.00 17.90 20.59
N PRO A 74 -1.50 17.94 21.84
CA PRO A 74 -0.54 16.98 22.34
C PRO A 74 -1.22 15.65 22.69
N GLU A 75 -1.23 14.72 21.75
CA GLU A 75 -1.45 13.29 22.05
C GLU A 75 -0.26 12.75 22.87
N PRO A 76 -0.48 11.86 23.86
CA PRO A 76 0.60 11.28 24.65
C PRO A 76 1.49 10.41 23.77
N GLU A 77 2.79 10.70 23.78
CA GLU A 77 3.81 9.96 23.05
C GLU A 77 3.93 8.54 23.63
N SER A 78 3.87 7.52 22.76
CA SER A 78 4.15 6.12 23.13
C SER A 78 5.34 5.61 22.33
N GLU A 79 6.29 4.97 23.01
CA GLU A 79 7.42 4.30 22.36
C GLU A 79 6.92 3.24 21.35
N PRO A 80 7.45 3.20 20.12
CA PRO A 80 7.03 2.24 19.10
C PRO A 80 7.27 0.80 19.55
N GLY A 81 6.23 -0.03 19.43
CA GLY A 81 6.24 -1.44 19.85
C GLY A 81 6.95 -2.39 18.86
N PHE A 82 8.10 -2.00 18.32
CA PHE A 82 8.97 -2.85 17.50
C PHE A 82 10.45 -2.48 17.74
N SER A 83 11.34 -3.48 17.74
CA SER A 83 12.73 -3.31 18.19
C SER A 83 13.50 -2.27 17.37
N LEU A 84 14.07 -1.27 18.04
CA LEU A 84 14.67 -0.08 17.43
C LEU A 84 16.11 -0.30 16.91
N GLU A 85 16.41 -1.43 16.25
CA GLU A 85 17.79 -1.72 15.77
C GLU A 85 18.36 -0.61 14.88
N LEU A 86 17.54 0.05 14.06
CA LEU A 86 17.92 1.24 13.27
C LEU A 86 17.71 2.57 13.99
N GLY A 87 16.86 2.61 15.03
CA GLY A 87 16.57 3.81 15.80
C GLY A 87 17.69 4.15 16.80
N GLU A 88 18.34 3.13 17.35
CA GLU A 88 19.44 3.23 18.31
C GLU A 88 20.78 3.62 17.67
N LEU A 89 20.97 3.38 16.36
CA LEU A 89 22.19 3.73 15.64
C LEU A 89 22.49 5.23 15.71
N SER A 90 23.78 5.58 15.76
CA SER A 90 24.27 6.95 15.57
C SER A 90 24.12 7.42 14.12
N ASP A 91 24.22 8.74 13.89
CA ASP A 91 24.18 9.30 12.52
C ASP A 91 25.33 8.75 11.66
N ALA A 92 26.50 8.49 12.26
CA ALA A 92 27.66 7.92 11.55
C ALA A 92 27.42 6.47 11.11
N GLU A 93 26.75 5.65 11.94
CA GLU A 93 26.39 4.27 11.59
C GLU A 93 25.30 4.23 10.51
N LEU A 94 24.29 5.09 10.58
CA LEU A 94 23.31 5.23 9.51
C LEU A 94 23.95 5.69 8.20
N GLU A 95 24.93 6.60 8.25
CA GLU A 95 25.69 7.03 7.06
C GLU A 95 26.54 5.89 6.48
N HIS A 96 27.17 5.08 7.33
CA HIS A 96 27.93 3.90 6.92
C HIS A 96 27.01 2.84 6.26
N LEU A 97 25.82 2.60 6.82
CA LEU A 97 24.81 1.76 6.16
C LEU A 97 24.37 2.35 4.81
N LEU A 98 24.09 3.67 4.73
CA LEU A 98 23.71 4.32 3.47
C LEU A 98 24.78 4.23 2.37
N ALA A 99 26.06 4.08 2.75
CA ALA A 99 27.18 3.89 1.83
C ALA A 99 27.34 2.41 1.42
N ASP A 100 27.40 1.51 2.40
CA ASP A 100 27.93 0.15 2.19
C ASP A 100 26.85 -0.94 2.13
N ASN A 101 25.70 -0.71 2.78
CA ASN A 101 24.56 -1.65 2.83
C ASN A 101 23.24 -0.85 2.93
N PRO A 102 22.85 -0.13 1.86
CA PRO A 102 21.66 0.72 1.87
C PRO A 102 20.35 -0.08 2.00
N GLU A 103 20.36 -1.37 1.69
CA GLU A 103 19.23 -2.28 1.88
C GLU A 103 18.97 -2.59 3.37
N ALA A 104 19.99 -2.61 4.24
CA ALA A 104 19.80 -2.77 5.68
C ALA A 104 18.87 -1.70 6.29
N LEU A 105 18.85 -0.49 5.71
CA LEU A 105 17.99 0.63 6.13
C LEU A 105 16.49 0.40 5.93
N GLY A 106 16.07 -0.65 5.22
CA GLY A 106 14.66 -1.02 5.08
C GLY A 106 13.79 -0.02 4.32
N GLY A 107 14.37 0.79 3.43
CA GLY A 107 13.65 1.79 2.65
C GLY A 107 13.31 3.07 3.43
N LEU A 108 13.88 4.20 3.01
CA LEU A 108 13.72 5.50 3.65
C LEU A 108 12.47 6.23 3.12
N SER A 109 11.54 6.58 4.02
CA SER A 109 10.32 7.31 3.68
C SER A 109 10.49 8.81 3.85
N ILE A 110 10.58 9.54 2.73
CA ILE A 110 10.91 10.97 2.72
C ILE A 110 9.71 11.79 2.30
N GLY A 111 9.31 12.76 3.12
CA GLY A 111 8.22 13.68 2.81
C GLY A 111 6.83 13.12 3.17
N GLY A 112 5.81 13.58 2.45
CA GLY A 112 4.41 13.23 2.74
C GLY A 112 3.86 12.14 1.82
N PRO A 113 2.78 11.44 2.22
CA PRO A 113 2.12 10.41 1.39
C PRO A 113 1.77 10.87 -0.03
N SER A 114 1.35 12.13 -0.20
CA SER A 114 1.02 12.78 -1.48
C SER A 114 2.11 13.73 -2.01
N ALA A 115 3.32 13.65 -1.46
CA ALA A 115 4.45 14.54 -1.74
C ALA A 115 5.75 13.87 -1.26
N GLY A 116 6.00 12.68 -1.76
CA GLY A 116 6.94 11.73 -1.16
C GLY A 116 8.01 11.22 -2.11
N VAL A 117 9.08 10.69 -1.53
CA VAL A 117 10.11 9.90 -2.20
C VAL A 117 10.38 8.67 -1.34
N LEU A 118 10.61 7.53 -1.98
CA LEU A 118 11.09 6.30 -1.34
C LEU A 118 12.51 6.03 -1.82
N VAL A 119 13.48 5.88 -0.92
CA VAL A 119 14.87 5.56 -1.26
C VAL A 119 15.22 4.19 -0.71
N GLY A 120 15.70 3.27 -1.56
CA GLY A 120 16.00 1.90 -1.13
C GLY A 120 14.76 1.06 -0.79
N GLY A 121 13.61 1.40 -1.38
CA GLY A 121 12.34 0.70 -1.13
C GLY A 121 12.40 -0.79 -1.46
N GLU A 122 11.85 -1.60 -0.55
CA GLU A 122 11.74 -3.04 -0.70
C GLU A 122 10.49 -3.39 -1.51
N ARG A 123 10.56 -4.43 -2.35
CA ARG A 123 9.35 -4.98 -2.98
C ARG A 123 8.66 -5.86 -1.94
N MET A 124 7.34 -5.75 -1.81
CA MET A 124 6.53 -6.69 -1.04
C MET A 124 6.91 -8.13 -1.44
N PRO A 125 7.22 -9.02 -0.48
CA PRO A 125 7.58 -10.40 -0.79
C PRO A 125 6.43 -11.14 -1.48
N GLU A 126 6.76 -12.24 -2.15
CA GLU A 126 5.79 -13.21 -2.65
C GLU A 126 5.48 -14.22 -1.52
N GLY A 127 4.24 -14.71 -1.48
CA GLY A 127 3.76 -15.66 -0.46
C GLY A 127 2.43 -16.27 -0.87
N ASP A 128 2.05 -17.39 -0.27
CA ASP A 128 0.82 -18.12 -0.65
C ASP A 128 -0.47 -17.42 -0.20
N GLU A 129 -0.37 -16.52 0.78
CA GLU A 129 -1.49 -15.86 1.45
C GLU A 129 -1.96 -14.59 0.72
N TRP A 130 -1.19 -14.09 -0.25
CA TRP A 130 -1.52 -12.93 -1.07
C TRP A 130 -1.00 -13.03 -2.50
N LYS A 131 -1.48 -12.14 -3.38
CA LYS A 131 -1.02 -12.00 -4.77
C LYS A 131 -0.76 -10.54 -5.07
N LEU A 132 0.43 -10.24 -5.59
CA LEU A 132 0.78 -8.90 -6.07
C LEU A 132 0.11 -8.67 -7.43
N VAL A 133 -0.72 -7.63 -7.55
CA VAL A 133 -1.41 -7.29 -8.80
C VAL A 133 -0.46 -6.58 -9.78
N ASP A 134 0.30 -5.61 -9.29
CA ASP A 134 1.37 -4.95 -10.05
C ASP A 134 2.67 -4.99 -9.22
N PRO A 135 3.50 -6.03 -9.40
CA PRO A 135 4.81 -6.14 -8.75
C PRO A 135 5.75 -4.96 -9.04
N GLY A 136 5.52 -4.19 -10.12
CA GLY A 136 6.26 -2.98 -10.44
C GLY A 136 5.89 -1.76 -9.56
N ARG A 137 4.75 -1.83 -8.88
CA ARG A 137 4.21 -0.80 -7.97
C ARG A 137 3.99 -1.29 -6.53
N ALA A 138 4.50 -2.48 -6.21
CA ALA A 138 4.44 -3.08 -4.87
C ALA A 138 5.71 -2.78 -4.05
N TYR A 139 6.22 -1.54 -4.10
CA TYR A 139 7.39 -1.12 -3.32
C TYR A 139 7.00 -0.30 -2.10
N GLY A 140 7.55 -0.64 -0.93
CA GLY A 140 7.31 0.02 0.36
C GLY A 140 8.59 0.21 1.17
N THR A 141 8.43 0.67 2.41
CA THR A 141 9.46 0.45 3.44
C THR A 141 9.28 -0.95 4.04
N ARG A 142 10.30 -1.47 4.72
CA ARG A 142 10.30 -2.74 5.45
C ARG A 142 9.12 -2.80 6.42
N GLU A 143 8.90 -1.75 7.22
CA GLU A 143 7.75 -1.63 8.12
C GLU A 143 6.41 -1.83 7.39
N THR A 144 6.19 -1.26 6.19
CA THR A 144 4.97 -1.52 5.42
C THR A 144 4.83 -3.00 5.03
N CYS A 145 5.91 -3.61 4.55
CA CYS A 145 5.91 -5.00 4.10
C CYS A 145 5.70 -5.97 5.28
N GLU A 146 6.36 -5.72 6.41
CA GLU A 146 6.27 -6.53 7.63
C GLU A 146 4.92 -6.36 8.33
N PHE A 147 4.40 -5.13 8.48
CA PHE A 147 3.06 -4.91 9.04
C PHE A 147 1.96 -5.57 8.20
N LEU A 148 2.07 -5.53 6.87
CA LEU A 148 1.16 -6.25 5.99
C LEU A 148 1.28 -7.77 6.15
N ALA A 149 2.49 -8.32 6.03
CA ALA A 149 2.71 -9.76 6.15
C ALA A 149 2.23 -10.30 7.51
N HIS A 150 2.56 -9.60 8.60
CA HIS A 150 2.11 -9.93 9.96
C HIS A 150 0.59 -9.92 10.09
N ALA A 151 -0.07 -8.85 9.64
CA ALA A 151 -1.53 -8.74 9.73
C ALA A 151 -2.25 -9.80 8.88
N ILE A 152 -1.72 -10.17 7.71
CA ILE A 152 -2.28 -11.24 6.87
C ILE A 152 -2.06 -12.62 7.51
N HIS A 153 -0.83 -12.91 7.93
CA HIS A 153 -0.48 -14.19 8.53
C HIS A 153 -1.23 -14.44 9.85
N LYS A 154 -1.48 -13.39 10.63
CA LYS A 154 -2.33 -13.49 11.84
C LYS A 154 -3.76 -13.94 11.51
N VAL A 155 -4.32 -13.53 10.36
CA VAL A 155 -5.67 -13.94 9.92
C VAL A 155 -5.68 -15.39 9.46
N THR A 156 -4.70 -15.83 8.68
CA THR A 156 -4.62 -17.22 8.20
C THR A 156 -4.35 -18.22 9.33
N GLN A 157 -3.56 -17.83 10.34
CA GLN A 157 -3.39 -18.61 11.58
C GLN A 157 -4.70 -18.76 12.37
N GLN A 158 -5.49 -17.69 12.49
CA GLN A 158 -6.75 -17.70 13.24
C GLN A 158 -7.91 -18.36 12.48
N LEU A 159 -7.94 -18.18 11.16
CA LEU A 159 -9.00 -18.60 10.25
C LEU A 159 -8.37 -19.30 9.03
N PRO A 160 -7.86 -20.54 9.20
CA PRO A 160 -7.14 -21.25 8.14
C PRO A 160 -8.02 -21.55 6.91
N GLY A 161 -7.39 -21.56 5.74
CA GLY A 161 -8.08 -21.63 4.44
C GLY A 161 -8.65 -20.27 4.01
N GLY A 162 -9.45 -20.29 2.93
CA GLY A 162 -9.92 -19.08 2.25
C GLY A 162 -9.07 -18.75 1.01
N HIS A 163 -9.42 -17.65 0.34
CA HIS A 163 -8.69 -17.17 -0.84
C HIS A 163 -7.60 -16.16 -0.45
N PRO A 164 -6.46 -16.12 -1.16
CA PRO A 164 -5.42 -15.15 -0.90
C PRO A 164 -5.90 -13.72 -1.20
N LEU A 165 -5.40 -12.75 -0.44
CA LEU A 165 -5.64 -11.33 -0.70
C LEU A 165 -4.96 -10.87 -1.99
N TYR A 166 -5.47 -9.80 -2.60
CA TYR A 166 -4.79 -9.12 -3.70
C TYR A 166 -4.20 -7.81 -3.18
N ILE A 167 -2.87 -7.71 -3.22
CA ILE A 167 -2.13 -6.47 -2.92
C ILE A 167 -1.99 -5.69 -4.21
N GLY A 168 -2.56 -4.49 -4.24
CA GLY A 168 -2.51 -3.54 -5.33
C GLY A 168 -1.21 -2.74 -5.36
N HIS A 169 -1.33 -1.42 -5.48
CA HIS A 169 -0.18 -0.53 -5.41
C HIS A 169 0.20 -0.26 -3.94
N ILE A 170 1.50 0.01 -3.72
CA ILE A 170 2.09 0.51 -2.47
C ILE A 170 2.83 1.82 -2.78
N SER A 171 3.78 1.74 -3.72
CA SER A 171 4.40 2.87 -4.41
C SER A 171 5.26 2.38 -5.58
N ALA A 172 5.66 3.29 -6.46
CA ALA A 172 6.74 3.00 -7.42
C ALA A 172 8.07 2.74 -6.67
N ARG A 173 9.03 2.06 -7.30
CA ARG A 173 10.35 1.74 -6.70
C ARG A 173 11.07 2.91 -6.02
N THR A 174 10.89 4.14 -6.51
CA THR A 174 11.48 5.37 -5.94
C THR A 174 10.45 6.31 -5.31
N GLY A 175 9.23 5.83 -5.08
CA GLY A 175 8.10 6.65 -4.66
C GLY A 175 7.72 7.70 -5.73
N GLY A 176 7.30 8.88 -5.28
CA GLY A 176 6.84 9.96 -6.15
C GLY A 176 5.44 9.74 -6.73
N HIS A 177 4.96 10.71 -7.50
CA HIS A 177 3.57 10.76 -7.99
C HIS A 177 3.19 9.54 -8.84
N LEU A 178 2.21 8.76 -8.36
CA LEU A 178 1.76 7.51 -8.98
C LEU A 178 0.32 7.61 -9.49
N ASN A 179 0.11 7.83 -10.80
CA ASN A 179 -1.24 7.86 -11.37
C ASN A 179 -1.93 6.48 -11.26
N PRO A 180 -3.24 6.41 -10.91
CA PRO A 180 -4.18 7.52 -10.72
C PRO A 180 -4.26 8.05 -9.27
N HIS A 181 -3.41 7.58 -8.36
CA HIS A 181 -3.44 7.91 -6.94
C HIS A 181 -2.97 9.33 -6.65
N LYS A 182 -3.35 9.80 -5.45
CA LYS A 182 -2.91 11.09 -4.89
C LYS A 182 -1.80 10.87 -3.86
N SER A 183 -1.94 9.83 -3.04
CA SER A 183 -0.91 9.30 -2.14
C SER A 183 -0.04 8.24 -2.85
N HIS A 184 0.46 7.21 -2.15
CA HIS A 184 1.35 6.15 -2.67
C HIS A 184 2.73 6.65 -3.13
N GLN A 185 3.21 7.78 -2.56
CA GLN A 185 4.47 8.40 -2.99
C GLN A 185 5.65 8.13 -2.05
N ALA A 186 5.42 7.62 -0.85
CA ALA A 186 6.44 7.52 0.21
C ALA A 186 6.65 6.07 0.74
N GLY A 187 6.06 5.06 0.09
CA GLY A 187 6.17 3.65 0.49
C GLY A 187 5.39 3.25 1.74
N ARG A 188 4.44 4.09 2.20
CA ARG A 188 3.65 3.93 3.44
C ARG A 188 2.14 3.76 3.24
N ASP A 189 1.67 3.93 2.00
CA ASP A 189 0.28 3.68 1.62
C ASP A 189 0.21 2.30 0.94
N VAL A 190 -0.96 1.64 0.94
CA VAL A 190 -1.21 0.40 0.19
C VAL A 190 -2.70 0.26 -0.11
N ASP A 191 -3.04 -0.21 -1.31
CA ASP A 191 -4.39 -0.66 -1.65
C ASP A 191 -4.42 -2.19 -1.61
N ILE A 192 -5.34 -2.79 -0.85
CA ILE A 192 -5.45 -4.26 -0.70
C ILE A 192 -6.91 -4.71 -0.77
N SER A 193 -7.18 -5.96 -1.16
CA SER A 193 -8.57 -6.43 -1.28
C SER A 193 -9.22 -6.63 0.08
N PHE A 194 -10.55 -6.74 0.10
CA PHE A 194 -11.22 -7.43 1.18
C PHE A 194 -10.98 -8.95 1.06
N PHE A 195 -11.31 -9.72 2.10
CA PHE A 195 -11.49 -11.17 1.95
C PHE A 195 -12.89 -11.43 1.38
N TYR A 196 -12.97 -12.33 0.40
CA TYR A 196 -14.21 -12.71 -0.26
C TYR A 196 -14.53 -14.19 -0.04
N GLN A 197 -15.83 -14.51 0.01
CA GLN A 197 -16.35 -15.86 0.12
C GLN A 197 -16.89 -16.39 -1.23
N GLY A 198 -16.88 -17.72 -1.40
CA GLY A 198 -17.35 -18.42 -2.59
C GLY A 198 -16.37 -18.43 -3.76
N GLU A 199 -16.60 -19.30 -4.75
CA GLU A 199 -15.65 -19.56 -5.85
C GLU A 199 -15.32 -18.32 -6.72
N GLU A 200 -16.20 -17.30 -6.74
CA GLU A 200 -15.93 -16.03 -7.41
C GLU A 200 -15.06 -15.02 -6.62
N ALA A 201 -14.50 -15.41 -5.47
CA ALA A 201 -13.65 -14.57 -4.62
C ALA A 201 -12.36 -14.07 -5.30
N ALA A 202 -11.93 -14.71 -6.40
CA ALA A 202 -10.64 -14.51 -7.05
C ALA A 202 -10.57 -13.32 -8.05
N ARG A 203 -11.33 -12.22 -7.82
CA ARG A 203 -11.27 -11.03 -8.68
C ARG A 203 -10.96 -9.75 -7.91
N TRP A 204 -9.77 -9.21 -8.17
CA TRP A 204 -9.34 -7.87 -7.77
C TRP A 204 -10.36 -6.79 -8.20
N TYR A 205 -10.47 -5.71 -7.42
CA TYR A 205 -11.44 -4.62 -7.62
C TYR A 205 -12.95 -4.98 -7.67
N LYS A 206 -13.37 -6.20 -7.24
CA LYS A 206 -14.80 -6.51 -7.02
C LYS A 206 -15.38 -5.57 -5.93
N ARG A 207 -16.67 -5.20 -5.99
CA ARG A 207 -17.31 -4.43 -4.91
C ARG A 207 -17.69 -5.36 -3.75
N GLY A 208 -17.30 -5.03 -2.53
CA GLY A 208 -17.76 -5.68 -1.31
C GLY A 208 -19.26 -5.52 -1.09
N THR A 209 -19.91 -6.60 -0.68
CA THR A 209 -21.34 -6.65 -0.29
C THR A 209 -21.52 -7.63 0.87
N LYS A 210 -22.69 -7.60 1.51
CA LYS A 210 -23.06 -8.59 2.54
C LYS A 210 -22.95 -10.04 2.04
N ASP A 211 -23.19 -10.25 0.74
CA ASP A 211 -23.29 -11.59 0.16
C ASP A 211 -21.94 -12.14 -0.29
N ASN A 212 -20.93 -11.29 -0.52
CA ASN A 212 -19.63 -11.71 -1.07
C ASN A 212 -18.43 -11.52 -0.12
N LEU A 213 -18.56 -10.73 0.95
CA LEU A 213 -17.47 -10.55 1.92
C LEU A 213 -17.36 -11.74 2.88
N ASP A 214 -16.15 -12.22 3.08
CA ASP A 214 -15.78 -12.98 4.27
C ASP A 214 -15.59 -11.98 5.41
N LEU A 215 -16.69 -11.68 6.12
CA LEU A 215 -16.69 -10.76 7.26
C LEU A 215 -15.76 -11.22 8.40
N PRO A 216 -15.70 -12.51 8.79
CA PRO A 216 -14.72 -13.01 9.75
C PRO A 216 -13.27 -12.65 9.41
N ARG A 217 -12.78 -12.99 8.21
CA ARG A 217 -11.39 -12.70 7.81
C ARG A 217 -11.14 -11.21 7.58
N THR A 218 -12.10 -10.51 6.96
CA THR A 218 -11.97 -9.07 6.73
C THR A 218 -11.92 -8.29 8.04
N TRP A 219 -12.74 -8.65 9.02
CA TRP A 219 -12.69 -8.03 10.35
C TRP A 219 -11.41 -8.40 11.10
N ALA A 220 -11.02 -9.67 11.13
CA ALA A 220 -9.78 -10.11 11.77
C ALA A 220 -8.55 -9.36 11.21
N PHE A 221 -8.52 -9.09 9.90
CA PHE A 221 -7.48 -8.30 9.25
C PHE A 221 -7.49 -6.83 9.69
N VAL A 222 -8.64 -6.16 9.63
CA VAL A 222 -8.78 -4.76 10.08
C VAL A 222 -8.41 -4.62 11.56
N ARG A 223 -8.84 -5.57 12.40
CA ARG A 223 -8.48 -5.64 13.82
C ARG A 223 -6.97 -5.84 14.03
N ALA A 224 -6.32 -6.71 13.25
CA ALA A 224 -4.88 -6.93 13.33
C ALA A 224 -4.10 -5.66 12.94
N LEU A 225 -4.51 -4.94 11.89
CA LEU A 225 -3.91 -3.64 11.55
C LEU A 225 -3.99 -2.66 12.72
N ILE A 226 -5.14 -2.56 13.39
CA ILE A 226 -5.36 -1.62 14.50
C ILE A 226 -4.57 -1.98 15.77
N SER A 227 -4.44 -3.28 16.09
CA SER A 227 -3.87 -3.74 17.36
C SER A 227 -2.38 -4.10 17.31
N ASP A 228 -1.87 -4.53 16.15
CA ASP A 228 -0.52 -5.08 16.02
C ASP A 228 0.45 -4.16 15.23
N THR A 229 -0.06 -3.15 14.52
CA THR A 229 0.74 -2.31 13.61
C THR A 229 0.62 -0.82 13.96
N ASP A 230 1.56 -0.01 13.46
CA ASP A 230 1.49 1.44 13.60
C ASP A 230 0.69 2.04 12.42
N VAL A 231 -0.60 1.71 12.35
CA VAL A 231 -1.52 2.21 11.31
C VAL A 231 -1.94 3.67 11.59
N GLU A 232 -1.76 4.54 10.59
CA GLU A 232 -2.14 5.97 10.63
C GLU A 232 -3.62 6.16 10.27
N MET A 233 -4.13 5.36 9.34
CA MET A 233 -5.44 5.50 8.71
C MET A 233 -5.82 4.25 7.89
N ILE A 234 -7.10 3.90 7.91
CA ILE A 234 -7.70 2.86 7.05
C ILE A 234 -8.89 3.48 6.32
N LEU A 235 -8.92 3.50 4.97
CA LEU A 235 -10.07 3.96 4.19
C LEU A 235 -10.91 2.80 3.67
N ILE A 236 -12.20 2.83 4.00
CA ILE A 236 -13.20 1.82 3.63
C ILE A 236 -14.52 2.55 3.33
N ASP A 237 -15.28 2.14 2.30
CA ASP A 237 -16.59 2.72 2.00
C ASP A 237 -17.62 2.52 3.14
N HIS A 238 -18.50 3.49 3.39
CA HIS A 238 -19.47 3.43 4.50
C HIS A 238 -20.36 2.18 4.46
N SER A 239 -20.70 1.67 3.27
CA SER A 239 -21.50 0.45 3.15
C SER A 239 -20.78 -0.79 3.68
N ILE A 240 -19.45 -0.81 3.63
CA ILE A 240 -18.61 -1.90 4.13
C ILE A 240 -18.28 -1.68 5.61
N GLN A 241 -18.00 -0.43 6.02
CA GLN A 241 -17.82 -0.08 7.43
C GLN A 241 -19.00 -0.55 8.28
N LYS A 242 -20.24 -0.33 7.80
CA LYS A 242 -21.43 -0.80 8.50
C LYS A 242 -21.44 -2.32 8.69
N LEU A 243 -21.11 -3.09 7.64
CA LEU A 243 -21.06 -4.54 7.70
C LEU A 243 -19.99 -5.05 8.68
N LEU A 244 -18.83 -4.40 8.72
CA LEU A 244 -17.75 -4.74 9.64
C LEU A 244 -18.09 -4.37 11.09
N TYR A 245 -18.68 -3.19 11.34
CA TYR A 245 -19.13 -2.78 12.67
C TYR A 245 -20.25 -3.71 13.19
N ASP A 246 -21.28 -3.97 12.38
CA ASP A 246 -22.38 -4.88 12.73
C ASP A 246 -21.82 -6.29 13.06
N TYR A 247 -20.87 -6.79 12.26
CA TYR A 247 -20.23 -8.09 12.49
C TYR A 247 -19.38 -8.11 13.77
N ALA A 248 -18.51 -7.11 13.97
CA ALA A 248 -17.65 -7.00 15.13
C ALA A 248 -18.46 -6.96 16.44
N GLN A 249 -19.54 -6.18 16.46
CA GLN A 249 -20.47 -6.14 17.59
C GLN A 249 -21.17 -7.50 17.79
N SER A 250 -21.54 -8.20 16.72
CA SER A 250 -22.20 -9.52 16.81
C SER A 250 -21.31 -10.64 17.38
N ILE A 251 -19.98 -10.50 17.30
CA ILE A 251 -19.02 -11.44 17.91
C ILE A 251 -18.53 -10.99 19.30
N GLY A 252 -19.09 -9.91 19.86
CA GLY A 252 -18.80 -9.44 21.22
C GLY A 252 -17.56 -8.57 21.36
N GLU A 253 -17.12 -7.87 20.30
CA GLU A 253 -16.13 -6.79 20.47
C GLU A 253 -16.75 -5.61 21.25
N ASP A 254 -15.93 -4.94 22.07
CA ASP A 254 -16.40 -3.84 22.91
C ASP A 254 -16.94 -2.67 22.08
N ARG A 255 -18.11 -2.16 22.48
CA ARG A 255 -18.82 -1.13 21.75
C ARG A 255 -18.15 0.23 21.84
N GLU A 256 -17.61 0.62 23.00
CA GLU A 256 -16.97 1.92 23.14
C GLU A 256 -15.69 1.99 22.29
N TRP A 257 -14.91 0.91 22.26
CA TRP A 257 -13.75 0.77 21.39
C TRP A 257 -14.13 0.74 19.90
N LEU A 258 -15.21 0.04 19.52
CA LEU A 258 -15.72 0.08 18.14
C LEU A 258 -16.14 1.50 17.73
N ASP A 259 -16.88 2.20 18.59
CA ASP A 259 -17.27 3.59 18.34
C ASP A 259 -16.04 4.50 18.22
N ASP A 260 -14.98 4.27 19.00
CA ASP A 260 -13.73 5.02 18.89
C ASP A 260 -12.97 4.80 17.57
N VAL A 261 -12.85 3.56 17.09
CA VAL A 261 -12.10 3.28 15.85
C VAL A 261 -12.88 3.64 14.58
N PHE A 262 -14.23 3.54 14.59
CA PHE A 262 -15.08 3.86 13.43
C PHE A 262 -15.59 5.31 13.41
N HIS A 263 -15.82 5.94 14.56
CA HIS A 263 -16.40 7.30 14.66
C HIS A 263 -15.45 8.32 15.30
N GLY A 264 -14.49 7.86 16.10
CA GLY A 264 -13.56 8.73 16.82
C GLY A 264 -14.22 9.39 18.03
N LYS A 265 -13.44 10.23 18.71
CA LYS A 265 -13.85 10.90 19.95
C LYS A 265 -13.75 12.41 19.77
N ALA A 266 -14.90 13.07 19.70
CA ALA A 266 -14.98 14.51 19.50
C ALA A 266 -14.20 15.27 20.58
N GLY A 267 -13.29 16.15 20.17
CA GLY A 267 -12.42 16.90 21.08
C GLY A 267 -11.20 16.13 21.63
N ALA A 268 -11.00 14.88 21.21
CA ALA A 268 -9.75 14.15 21.40
C ALA A 268 -9.16 13.81 20.02
N HIS A 269 -9.60 12.70 19.40
CA HIS A 269 -8.96 12.16 18.20
C HIS A 269 -9.97 11.67 17.14
N ARG A 270 -9.54 11.71 15.87
CA ARG A 270 -10.33 11.23 14.71
C ARG A 270 -10.58 9.71 14.75
N ALA A 271 -11.60 9.25 14.01
CA ALA A 271 -11.73 7.83 13.66
C ALA A 271 -10.47 7.32 12.94
N LEU A 272 -10.15 6.04 13.15
CA LEU A 272 -9.02 5.36 12.50
C LEU A 272 -9.47 4.73 11.17
N ILE A 273 -10.70 4.20 11.14
CA ILE A 273 -11.38 3.75 9.93
C ILE A 273 -12.19 4.93 9.37
N LEU A 274 -11.77 5.49 8.25
CA LEU A 274 -12.39 6.65 7.61
C LEU A 274 -13.15 6.26 6.34
N HIS A 275 -14.24 6.96 6.06
CA HIS A 275 -14.96 6.77 4.82
C HIS A 275 -14.21 7.39 3.65
N ALA A 276 -14.07 6.63 2.55
CA ALA A 276 -13.75 7.23 1.26
C ALA A 276 -14.57 6.70 0.06
N PRO A 277 -15.13 7.61 -0.78
CA PRO A 277 -15.76 7.22 -2.04
C PRO A 277 -14.80 6.41 -2.92
N GLY A 278 -15.33 5.35 -3.55
CA GLY A 278 -14.55 4.42 -4.37
C GLY A 278 -13.87 3.28 -3.60
N HIS A 279 -13.76 3.37 -2.28
CA HIS A 279 -13.12 2.34 -1.43
C HIS A 279 -14.12 1.25 -0.99
N ALA A 280 -15.05 0.94 -1.89
CA ALA A 280 -16.00 -0.17 -1.75
C ALA A 280 -15.47 -1.45 -2.42
N THR A 281 -14.28 -1.38 -3.03
CA THR A 281 -13.66 -2.47 -3.81
C THR A 281 -12.32 -2.96 -3.25
N HIS A 282 -11.73 -2.16 -2.35
CA HIS A 282 -10.44 -2.36 -1.72
C HIS A 282 -10.42 -1.58 -0.39
N ILE A 283 -9.52 -1.96 0.50
CA ILE A 283 -9.09 -1.21 1.67
C ILE A 283 -7.87 -0.38 1.24
N HIS A 284 -7.84 0.91 1.55
CA HIS A 284 -6.59 1.69 1.51
C HIS A 284 -6.03 1.81 2.92
N ILE A 285 -4.78 1.43 3.14
CA ILE A 285 -4.13 1.48 4.45
C ILE A 285 -2.96 2.45 4.36
N ARG A 286 -2.77 3.26 5.40
CA ARG A 286 -1.56 4.06 5.60
C ARG A 286 -0.94 3.74 6.94
N PHE A 287 0.36 3.51 6.96
CA PHE A 287 1.14 3.26 8.17
C PHE A 287 2.02 4.47 8.53
N PHE A 288 2.35 4.62 9.81
CA PHE A 288 3.27 5.66 10.29
C PHE A 288 4.70 5.40 9.83
N ASN A 289 5.22 4.18 9.96
CA ASN A 289 6.59 3.79 9.65
C ASN A 289 7.64 4.73 10.30
N PRO A 290 7.65 4.80 11.65
CA PRO A 290 8.53 5.69 12.39
C PRO A 290 10.01 5.47 12.10
N ILE A 291 10.46 4.22 11.91
CA ILE A 291 11.88 3.90 11.71
C ILE A 291 12.32 4.43 10.36
N ALA A 292 11.57 4.12 9.29
CA ALA A 292 11.85 4.60 7.95
C ALA A 292 11.76 6.12 7.82
N GLN A 293 10.86 6.79 8.55
CA GLN A 293 10.76 8.25 8.55
C GLN A 293 11.87 8.94 9.38
N GLU A 294 12.26 8.39 10.54
CA GLU A 294 13.34 8.97 11.37
C GLU A 294 14.72 8.73 10.74
N ALA A 295 14.99 7.53 10.21
CA ALA A 295 16.22 7.26 9.46
C ALA A 295 16.29 8.15 8.20
N ALA A 296 15.18 8.32 7.48
CA ALA A 296 15.08 9.25 6.35
C ALA A 296 15.37 10.70 6.77
N ARG A 297 14.82 11.16 7.90
CA ARG A 297 15.07 12.50 8.44
C ARG A 297 16.55 12.71 8.78
N ARG A 298 17.18 11.75 9.45
CA ARG A 298 18.58 11.84 9.88
C ARG A 298 19.54 11.83 8.68
N LEU A 299 19.31 10.96 7.70
CA LEU A 299 20.10 10.85 6.47
C LEU A 299 19.79 11.92 5.41
N TYR A 300 18.73 12.70 5.58
CA TYR A 300 18.26 13.70 4.62
C TYR A 300 19.36 14.65 4.10
N PRO A 301 20.24 15.25 4.94
CA PRO A 301 21.30 16.13 4.44
C PRO A 301 22.29 15.43 3.50
N LYS A 302 22.63 14.16 3.78
CA LYS A 302 23.55 13.36 2.96
C LYS A 302 22.91 12.89 1.66
N LEU A 303 21.63 12.53 1.68
CA LEU A 303 20.88 12.16 0.48
C LEU A 303 20.77 13.33 -0.52
N ILE A 304 20.61 14.55 -0.01
CA ILE A 304 20.63 15.78 -0.81
C ILE A 304 22.04 16.07 -1.32
N ALA A 305 23.05 16.07 -0.44
CA ALA A 305 24.44 16.37 -0.81
C ALA A 305 25.05 15.38 -1.82
N SER A 306 24.62 14.12 -1.79
CA SER A 306 25.01 13.08 -2.76
C SER A 306 24.16 13.06 -4.04
N GLY A 307 23.14 13.91 -4.16
CA GLY A 307 22.22 13.91 -5.29
C GLY A 307 21.33 12.66 -5.41
N LYS A 308 21.29 11.79 -4.37
CA LYS A 308 20.42 10.60 -4.33
C LYS A 308 18.93 10.99 -4.35
N ILE A 309 18.58 12.18 -3.86
CA ILE A 309 17.23 12.75 -3.95
C ILE A 309 17.28 14.22 -4.37
N ASN A 310 16.20 14.69 -5.00
CA ASN A 310 15.91 16.13 -5.04
C ASN A 310 15.25 16.55 -3.71
N PRO A 311 15.41 17.81 -3.25
CA PRO A 311 14.67 18.33 -2.12
C PRO A 311 13.16 18.13 -2.34
N PRO A 312 12.43 17.38 -1.47
CA PRO A 312 10.99 17.35 -1.52
C PRO A 312 10.44 18.77 -1.44
N THR A 313 9.35 19.02 -2.15
CA THR A 313 8.76 20.35 -2.17
C THR A 313 7.93 20.56 -0.90
N ARG A 314 8.24 21.58 -0.10
CA ARG A 314 7.41 21.91 1.08
C ARG A 314 6.08 22.48 0.61
N TYR A 315 4.96 22.07 1.19
CA TYR A 315 3.65 22.65 0.88
C TYR A 315 3.18 23.58 1.99
N THR A 316 2.56 24.69 1.63
CA THR A 316 1.78 25.53 2.55
C THR A 316 0.31 25.42 2.18
N SER A 317 -0.55 25.05 3.13
CA SER A 317 -1.99 25.07 2.93
C SER A 317 -2.46 26.53 2.91
N TYR A 318 -3.05 26.96 1.79
CA TYR A 318 -3.54 28.32 1.61
C TYR A 318 -5.03 28.32 1.27
N VAL A 319 -5.85 28.93 2.13
CA VAL A 319 -7.28 29.14 1.88
C VAL A 319 -7.44 30.29 0.88
N ALA A 320 -7.87 29.95 -0.34
CA ALA A 320 -8.02 30.92 -1.42
C ALA A 320 -9.05 32.00 -1.09
N LYS A 321 -8.74 33.26 -1.42
CA LYS A 321 -9.60 34.42 -1.19
C LYS A 321 -10.34 34.80 -2.48
N LYS A 322 -11.42 35.59 -2.36
CA LYS A 322 -12.16 36.10 -3.52
C LYS A 322 -11.21 36.96 -4.38
N GLY A 323 -11.05 36.58 -5.65
CA GLY A 323 -10.15 37.28 -6.59
C GLY A 323 -8.71 36.75 -6.64
N ASP A 324 -8.36 35.71 -5.88
CA ASP A 324 -7.11 34.96 -6.09
C ASP A 324 -7.17 34.20 -7.42
N THR A 325 -6.00 34.03 -8.05
CA THR A 325 -5.80 33.18 -9.25
C THR A 325 -4.53 32.38 -9.08
N LEU A 326 -4.38 31.25 -9.78
CA LEU A 326 -3.15 30.47 -9.72
C LEU A 326 -1.89 31.28 -10.06
N ILE A 327 -1.98 32.26 -10.98
CA ILE A 327 -0.87 33.14 -11.34
C ILE A 327 -0.48 34.05 -10.16
N LYS A 328 -1.47 34.63 -9.45
CA LYS A 328 -1.22 35.46 -8.26
C LYS A 328 -0.60 34.63 -7.13
N LEU A 329 -1.09 33.40 -6.91
CA LEU A 329 -0.56 32.49 -5.89
C LEU A 329 0.85 32.01 -6.26
N ALA A 330 1.08 31.62 -7.51
CA ALA A 330 2.40 31.25 -8.03
C ALA A 330 3.42 32.36 -7.76
N LYS A 331 3.14 33.60 -8.18
CA LYS A 331 4.02 34.74 -7.94
C LYS A 331 4.22 35.03 -6.44
N ARG A 332 3.16 34.98 -5.63
CA ARG A 332 3.21 35.28 -4.19
C ARG A 332 4.06 34.28 -3.40
N PHE A 333 3.98 33.00 -3.74
CA PHE A 333 4.66 31.90 -3.05
C PHE A 333 5.92 31.43 -3.80
N ASN A 334 6.46 32.28 -4.68
CA ASN A 334 7.66 32.03 -5.49
C ASN A 334 7.65 30.69 -6.25
N THR A 335 6.50 30.23 -6.72
CA THR A 335 6.28 28.90 -7.30
C THR A 335 5.64 28.98 -8.69
N THR A 336 5.36 27.84 -9.32
CA THR A 336 4.76 27.82 -10.67
C THR A 336 3.27 27.43 -10.64
N VAL A 337 2.51 27.93 -11.62
CA VAL A 337 1.11 27.53 -11.83
C VAL A 337 1.00 26.01 -12.00
N LYS A 338 1.90 25.41 -12.81
CA LYS A 338 1.94 23.96 -13.04
C LYS A 338 2.18 23.18 -11.76
N ALA A 339 3.11 23.63 -10.89
CA ALA A 339 3.36 22.98 -9.60
C ALA A 339 2.13 23.06 -8.67
N ILE A 340 1.45 24.21 -8.58
CA ILE A 340 0.19 24.31 -7.82
C ILE A 340 -0.90 23.40 -8.42
N GLN A 341 -1.00 23.31 -9.75
CA GLN A 341 -1.96 22.43 -10.41
C GLN A 341 -1.71 20.96 -10.08
N GLN A 342 -0.47 20.49 -10.24
CA GLN A 342 -0.05 19.13 -9.92
C GLN A 342 -0.33 18.79 -8.45
N ALA A 343 0.07 19.68 -7.53
CA ALA A 343 -0.12 19.52 -6.09
C ALA A 343 -1.59 19.40 -5.62
N ASN A 344 -2.53 19.86 -6.45
CA ASN A 344 -3.97 19.88 -6.13
C ASN A 344 -4.81 19.06 -7.12
N GLY A 345 -4.19 18.31 -8.04
CA GLY A 345 -4.89 17.55 -9.08
C GLY A 345 -5.73 18.40 -10.04
N LEU A 346 -5.40 19.69 -10.21
CA LEU A 346 -6.18 20.62 -11.03
C LEU A 346 -5.83 20.45 -12.51
N ARG A 347 -6.85 20.12 -13.32
CA ARG A 347 -6.74 20.06 -14.80
C ARG A 347 -6.74 21.44 -15.49
N GLY A 348 -6.92 22.52 -14.74
CA GLY A 348 -7.05 23.89 -15.27
C GLY A 348 -6.78 24.95 -14.20
N SER A 349 -7.08 26.22 -14.50
CA SER A 349 -6.68 27.36 -13.65
C SER A 349 -7.76 27.84 -12.66
N LEU A 350 -8.90 27.16 -12.60
CA LEU A 350 -10.02 27.54 -11.73
C LEU A 350 -9.73 27.15 -10.27
N ILE A 351 -9.75 28.14 -9.39
CA ILE A 351 -9.75 27.97 -7.93
C ILE A 351 -10.98 28.64 -7.32
N ARG A 352 -11.45 28.10 -6.20
CA ARG A 352 -12.66 28.58 -5.49
C ARG A 352 -12.26 29.28 -4.20
N ALA A 353 -12.89 30.41 -3.92
CA ALA A 353 -12.70 31.09 -2.64
C ALA A 353 -13.17 30.20 -1.47
N LYS A 354 -12.55 30.36 -0.30
CA LYS A 354 -12.71 29.55 0.92
C LYS A 354 -12.29 28.08 0.82
N VAL A 355 -11.72 27.64 -0.31
CA VAL A 355 -11.11 26.29 -0.45
C VAL A 355 -9.62 26.35 -0.15
N ALA A 356 -9.11 25.37 0.60
CA ALA A 356 -7.69 25.21 0.88
C ALA A 356 -6.97 24.56 -0.32
N TYR A 357 -5.82 25.10 -0.70
CA TYR A 357 -4.95 24.57 -1.75
C TYR A 357 -3.53 24.33 -1.21
N LYS A 358 -2.93 23.19 -1.57
CA LYS A 358 -1.52 22.85 -1.30
C LYS A 358 -0.62 23.71 -2.20
N ILE A 359 0.10 24.68 -1.64
CA ILE A 359 1.00 25.57 -2.40
C ILE A 359 2.47 25.15 -2.26
N PRO A 360 3.10 24.59 -3.31
CA PRO A 360 4.51 24.18 -3.28
C PRO A 360 5.47 25.37 -3.09
N GLN A 361 6.44 25.24 -2.18
CA GLN A 361 7.52 26.18 -1.90
C GLN A 361 8.85 25.60 -2.46
N PRO A 362 9.55 26.28 -3.38
CA PRO A 362 10.73 25.71 -4.03
C PRO A 362 12.05 25.83 -3.25
N SER A 363 12.07 26.48 -2.08
CA SER A 363 13.29 26.71 -1.29
C SER A 363 13.86 25.48 -0.58
N GLY A 364 13.41 24.27 -0.95
CA GLY A 364 13.77 23.01 -0.28
C GLY A 364 13.19 22.87 1.13
N VAL A 365 13.31 21.66 1.68
CA VAL A 365 12.83 21.31 3.02
C VAL A 365 13.95 21.48 4.04
N SER A 366 13.73 22.36 5.03
CA SER A 366 14.31 22.20 6.37
C SER A 366 13.81 20.87 6.93
N LEU A 367 14.75 20.01 7.39
CA LEU A 367 14.55 18.64 7.91
C LEU A 367 13.08 18.27 8.22
N PRO A 368 12.52 17.19 7.63
CA PRO A 368 11.14 16.82 7.91
C PRO A 368 10.95 16.63 9.43
N PRO A 369 9.76 16.95 9.98
CA PRO A 369 9.51 16.79 11.41
C PRO A 369 9.69 15.32 11.82
N ARG A 370 10.17 15.09 13.05
CA ARG A 370 10.20 13.73 13.62
C ARG A 370 8.76 13.16 13.63
N PRO A 371 8.54 11.90 13.20
CA PRO A 371 7.23 11.28 13.30
C PRO A 371 6.76 11.21 14.76
N ARG A 372 5.49 11.52 14.99
CA ARG A 372 4.79 11.26 16.26
C ARG A 372 3.82 10.10 16.04
N ILE A 373 3.88 9.10 16.91
CA ILE A 373 2.97 7.95 16.88
C ILE A 373 2.05 8.06 18.10
N PRO A 374 0.71 8.04 17.92
CA PRO A 374 -0.21 7.90 19.04
C PRO A 374 -0.18 6.46 19.57
N ALA A 375 -0.58 6.27 20.83
CA ALA A 375 -0.77 4.94 21.39
C ALA A 375 -1.71 4.08 20.52
N ARG A 376 -1.35 2.81 20.29
CA ARG A 376 -2.18 1.87 19.53
C ARG A 376 -3.53 1.70 20.24
N ARG A 377 -4.61 1.75 19.46
CA ARG A 377 -5.99 1.56 19.97
C ARG A 377 -6.29 0.08 20.11
N VAL A 378 -5.58 -0.58 21.03
CA VAL A 378 -5.75 -2.02 21.28
C VAL A 378 -7.14 -2.26 21.87
N PRO A 379 -7.93 -3.22 21.34
CA PRO A 379 -9.24 -3.56 21.90
C PRO A 379 -9.09 -4.10 23.33
N PRO A 380 -10.04 -3.79 24.23
CA PRO A 380 -10.03 -4.35 25.59
C PRO A 380 -10.17 -5.88 25.56
N PRO A 381 -9.75 -6.60 26.63
CA PRO A 381 -9.99 -8.02 26.75
C PRO A 381 -11.48 -8.35 26.70
N ILE A 382 -11.88 -9.29 25.83
CA ILE A 382 -13.26 -9.77 25.75
C ILE A 382 -13.57 -10.56 27.03
N ASP A 383 -14.36 -9.99 27.95
CA ASP A 383 -14.80 -10.70 29.14
C ASP A 383 -15.87 -11.73 28.78
N ARG A 384 -15.46 -13.00 28.69
CA ARG A 384 -16.34 -14.10 28.29
C ARG A 384 -17.40 -14.48 29.34
N ARG A 385 -17.42 -13.84 30.51
CA ARG A 385 -18.38 -14.15 31.60
C ARG A 385 -19.84 -13.88 31.22
N ASP A 386 -20.11 -12.90 30.36
CA ASP A 386 -21.48 -12.54 29.97
C ASP A 386 -22.03 -13.39 28.80
N ALA A 387 -21.20 -14.18 28.13
CA ALA A 387 -21.60 -15.03 27.00
C ALA A 387 -22.34 -16.31 27.41
N SER A 388 -22.30 -16.70 28.69
CA SER A 388 -23.10 -17.80 29.26
C SER A 388 -24.20 -17.24 30.16
N GLY A 389 -25.39 -17.02 29.60
CA GLY A 389 -26.55 -16.46 30.31
C GLY A 389 -27.21 -17.41 31.32
N ASP A 390 -26.44 -17.95 32.27
CA ASP A 390 -26.88 -19.01 33.19
C ASP A 390 -26.59 -18.73 34.69
N GLU A 391 -26.10 -17.53 35.04
CA GLU A 391 -25.85 -17.17 36.45
C GLU A 391 -26.98 -16.37 37.14
N VAL A 392 -27.99 -15.92 36.40
CA VAL A 392 -29.17 -15.25 37.01
C VAL A 392 -30.15 -16.25 37.66
N LYS A 393 -30.15 -17.53 37.25
CA LYS A 393 -31.09 -18.54 37.79
C LYS A 393 -30.72 -19.08 39.18
N ARG A 394 -29.47 -18.94 39.65
CA ARG A 394 -29.05 -19.48 40.96
C ARG A 394 -29.37 -18.61 42.18
N ARG A 395 -29.81 -17.36 42.00
CA ARG A 395 -30.29 -16.51 43.12
C ARG A 395 -31.80 -16.53 43.35
N ALA A 396 -32.57 -17.25 42.51
CA ALA A 396 -34.02 -17.34 42.62
C ALA A 396 -34.54 -18.61 43.34
N SER A 397 -33.67 -19.59 43.67
CA SER A 397 -34.10 -20.89 44.23
C SER A 397 -33.71 -21.16 45.69
N SER A 398 -33.13 -20.19 46.43
CA SER A 398 -32.82 -20.34 47.87
C SER A 398 -33.78 -19.60 48.81
N ALA A 399 -34.86 -19.02 48.28
CA ALA A 399 -35.84 -18.23 49.04
C ALA A 399 -37.22 -18.91 49.11
N SER A 400 -37.27 -20.19 49.47
CA SER A 400 -38.51 -20.93 49.80
C SER A 400 -38.21 -22.28 50.46
N GLN A 401 -37.87 -22.30 51.76
CA GLN A 401 -38.15 -23.40 52.69
C GLN A 401 -37.69 -23.07 54.13
N GLU A 402 -38.59 -22.51 54.93
CA GLU A 402 -38.64 -22.78 56.38
C GLU A 402 -40.08 -23.18 56.74
N PRO A 403 -40.31 -24.32 57.40
CA PRO A 403 -41.65 -24.76 57.77
C PRO A 403 -42.07 -24.15 59.12
N ILE A 404 -43.29 -23.61 59.16
CA ILE A 404 -43.97 -23.28 60.42
C ILE A 404 -44.31 -24.59 61.14
N GLN A 405 -43.74 -24.83 62.31
CA GLN A 405 -44.35 -25.68 63.33
C GLN A 405 -44.36 -25.00 64.70
N ARG A 406 -45.55 -24.99 65.30
CA ARG A 406 -45.80 -24.59 66.69
C ARG A 406 -45.38 -25.72 67.63
N SER A 407 -44.96 -25.39 68.86
CA SER A 407 -45.65 -25.80 70.11
C SER A 407 -44.77 -25.58 71.35
N LEU A 408 -44.99 -24.47 72.08
CA LEU A 408 -45.53 -24.45 73.45
C LEU A 408 -45.64 -23.00 73.94
#